data_AF-M6CRF8-F1
#
_entry.id   AF-M6CRF8-F1
#
_cell.length_a   1.000
_cell.length_b   1.000
_cell.length_c   1.000
_cell.angle_alpha   90.00
_cell.angle_beta   90.00
_cell.angle_gamma   90.00
#
_symmetry.space_group_name_H-M   'P 1'
#
loop_
_entity.id
_entity.type
_entity.pdbx_description
1 polymer ?
#
loop_
_entity_poly.entity_id
_entity_poly.type
_entity_poly.pdbx_seq_one_letter_code
_entity_poly.pdbx_strand_id
1 'polypeptide(L)'
;MGRWIVLLVFLSVSVGVGFTYGVSPAIIDLLSKVSPSSIVQKPTDKPKDKPIKVVVHDGGKFCYAPTFSGGESYIQLRQCWERGVTNARYDVFQRISYYIEDTWLCVT
;
A
#
# COMPACT_ATOMS: atom_id res chain seq x y z
N MET A 1 55.39 -24.51 25.52
CA MET A 1 54.66 -23.51 24.69
C MET A 1 53.43 -24.06 23.99
N GLY A 2 53.42 -25.28 23.42
CA GLY A 2 52.25 -25.82 22.69
C GLY A 2 50.97 -26.06 23.50
N ARG A 3 51.07 -26.48 24.78
CA ARG A 3 49.88 -26.76 25.63
C ARG A 3 49.04 -25.52 25.96
N TRP A 4 49.64 -24.34 26.00
CA TRP A 4 48.95 -23.08 26.36
C TRP A 4 48.22 -22.48 25.16
N ILE A 5 48.76 -22.65 23.95
CA ILE A 5 48.11 -22.26 22.69
C ILE A 5 46.85 -23.08 22.45
N VAL A 6 46.90 -24.40 22.70
CA VAL A 6 45.72 -25.27 22.55
C VAL A 6 44.61 -24.87 23.53
N LEU A 7 44.94 -24.52 24.77
CA LEU A 7 43.97 -24.04 25.78
C LEU A 7 43.35 -22.69 25.39
N LEU A 8 44.16 -21.75 24.88
CA LEU A 8 43.67 -20.44 24.40
C LEU A 8 42.77 -20.58 23.16
N VAL A 9 43.12 -21.47 22.22
CA VAL A 9 42.27 -21.76 21.05
C VAL A 9 40.96 -22.41 21.49
N PHE A 10 41.01 -23.35 22.44
CA PHE A 10 39.80 -24.00 22.96
C PHE A 10 38.87 -23.01 23.66
N LEU A 11 39.42 -22.11 24.50
CA LEU A 11 38.65 -21.04 25.16
C LEU A 11 38.04 -20.07 24.14
N SER A 12 38.77 -19.72 23.08
CA SER A 12 38.29 -18.81 22.02
C SER A 12 37.13 -19.40 21.23
N VAL A 13 37.16 -20.71 20.96
CA VAL A 13 36.06 -21.43 20.31
C VAL A 13 34.85 -21.55 21.23
N SER A 14 35.03 -21.63 22.56
CA SER A 14 33.90 -21.71 23.49
C SER A 14 33.20 -20.37 23.72
N VAL A 15 33.92 -19.25 23.64
CA VAL A 15 33.32 -17.90 23.72
C VAL A 15 32.66 -17.51 22.38
N GLY A 16 33.14 -18.02 21.25
CA GLY A 16 32.62 -17.71 19.90
C GLY A 16 31.24 -18.31 19.56
N VAL A 17 30.74 -19.28 20.33
CA VAL A 17 29.41 -19.89 20.09
C VAL A 17 28.30 -19.19 20.90
N GLY A 18 28.65 -18.25 21.79
CA GLY A 18 27.69 -17.54 22.64
C GLY A 18 26.98 -16.34 22.00
N PHE A 19 27.35 -15.94 20.78
CA PHE A 19 26.86 -14.70 20.14
C PHE A 19 26.04 -14.90 18.87
N THR A 20 25.78 -16.14 18.45
CA THR A 20 24.77 -16.38 17.43
C THR A 20 23.41 -16.46 18.12
N TYR A 21 22.45 -15.71 17.59
CA TYR A 21 21.02 -15.66 17.97
C TYR A 21 20.70 -15.12 19.38
N GLY A 22 20.71 -13.79 19.49
CA GLY A 22 20.04 -13.01 20.54
C GLY A 22 18.51 -13.09 20.46
N VAL A 23 17.98 -14.31 20.50
CA VAL A 23 16.55 -14.61 20.63
C VAL A 23 16.45 -15.66 21.72
N SER A 24 15.87 -15.30 22.87
CA SER A 24 15.68 -16.23 23.99
C SER A 24 14.92 -17.47 23.50
N PRO A 25 15.28 -18.68 23.93
CA PRO A 25 14.51 -19.90 23.63
C PRO A 25 13.02 -19.77 23.93
N ALA A 26 12.66 -18.95 24.93
CA ALA A 26 11.28 -18.61 25.27
C ALA A 26 10.54 -17.86 24.15
N ILE A 27 11.22 -17.02 23.38
CA ILE A 27 10.63 -16.31 22.23
C ILE A 27 10.40 -17.27 21.07
N ILE A 28 11.31 -18.23 20.84
CA ILE A 28 11.13 -19.26 19.81
C ILE A 28 9.96 -20.19 20.17
N ASP A 29 9.84 -20.59 21.43
CA ASP A 29 8.72 -21.39 21.93
C ASP A 29 7.38 -20.63 21.90
N LEU A 30 7.39 -19.31 22.13
CA LEU A 30 6.20 -18.48 21.97
C LEU A 30 5.79 -18.35 20.50
N LEU A 31 6.75 -18.11 19.59
CA LEU A 31 6.49 -17.99 18.15
C LEU A 31 6.06 -19.32 17.53
N SER A 32 6.54 -20.47 18.03
CA SER A 32 6.11 -21.79 17.56
C SER A 32 4.71 -22.17 18.04
N LYS A 33 4.27 -21.63 19.19
CA LYS A 33 2.90 -21.78 19.72
C LYS A 33 1.90 -20.78 19.15
N VAL A 34 2.38 -19.63 18.69
CA VAL A 34 1.58 -18.70 17.88
C VAL A 34 1.51 -19.27 16.46
N SER A 35 0.60 -20.22 16.27
CA SER A 35 0.06 -20.44 14.92
C SER A 35 -0.47 -19.08 14.46
N PRO A 36 -0.01 -18.51 13.33
CA PRO A 36 -0.63 -17.31 12.81
C PRO A 36 -2.03 -17.74 12.43
N SER A 37 -2.99 -17.55 13.34
CA SER A 37 -4.41 -17.61 13.04
C SER A 37 -4.56 -16.78 11.78
N SER A 38 -4.87 -17.42 10.65
CA SER A 38 -4.80 -16.74 9.36
C SER A 38 -5.66 -15.50 9.49
N ILE A 39 -5.06 -14.32 9.42
CA ILE A 39 -5.84 -13.09 9.44
C ILE A 39 -6.67 -13.16 8.17
N VAL A 40 -7.96 -13.48 8.31
CA VAL A 40 -8.88 -13.62 7.19
C VAL A 40 -9.07 -12.22 6.64
N GLN A 41 -8.34 -11.90 5.57
CA GLN A 41 -8.49 -10.63 4.87
C GLN A 41 -9.85 -10.67 4.17
N LYS A 42 -10.79 -9.88 4.69
CA LYS A 42 -12.07 -9.69 4.01
C LYS A 42 -11.79 -8.89 2.73
N PRO A 43 -12.30 -9.35 1.57
CA PRO A 43 -12.25 -8.54 0.35
C PRO A 43 -12.89 -7.18 0.58
N THR A 44 -12.36 -6.18 -0.08
CA THR A 44 -12.95 -4.85 -0.09
C THR A 44 -14.33 -4.87 -0.75
N ASP A 45 -15.20 -3.97 -0.32
CA ASP A 45 -16.50 -3.82 -0.97
C ASP A 45 -16.33 -3.45 -2.44
N LYS A 46 -17.30 -3.88 -3.26
CA LYS A 46 -17.31 -3.50 -4.68
C LYS A 46 -17.40 -1.97 -4.79
N PRO A 47 -16.55 -1.34 -5.61
CA PRO A 47 -16.54 0.10 -5.76
C PRO A 47 -17.84 0.61 -6.38
N LYS A 48 -18.26 1.81 -5.98
CA LYS A 48 -19.48 2.48 -6.46
C LYS A 48 -19.11 3.59 -7.43
N ASP A 49 -18.57 3.20 -8.58
CA ASP A 49 -18.08 4.13 -9.59
C ASP A 49 -19.21 5.02 -10.11
N LYS A 50 -19.04 6.34 -9.99
CA LYS A 50 -20.04 7.34 -10.38
C LYS A 50 -19.37 8.65 -10.81
N PRO A 51 -20.03 9.49 -11.63
CA PRO A 51 -19.50 10.81 -11.93
C PRO A 51 -19.47 11.67 -10.66
N ILE A 52 -18.42 12.46 -10.50
CA ILE A 52 -18.31 13.42 -9.40
C ILE A 52 -19.07 14.68 -9.79
N LYS A 53 -20.21 14.90 -9.13
CA LYS A 53 -21.02 16.11 -9.27
C LYS A 53 -20.49 17.18 -8.34
N VAL A 54 -20.37 18.40 -8.86
CA VAL A 54 -19.98 19.58 -8.09
C VAL A 54 -21.01 20.67 -8.23
N VAL A 55 -21.19 21.41 -7.14
CA VAL A 55 -22.01 22.62 -7.07
C VAL A 55 -21.04 23.77 -6.87
N VAL A 56 -20.99 24.69 -7.83
CA VAL A 56 -20.13 25.88 -7.75
C VAL A 56 -20.81 26.98 -6.94
N HIS A 57 -20.06 28.03 -6.60
CA HIS A 57 -20.50 29.09 -5.68
C HIS A 57 -21.80 29.81 -6.09
N ASP A 58 -22.10 29.87 -7.39
CA ASP A 58 -23.31 30.48 -7.96
C ASP A 58 -24.50 29.51 -8.07
N GLY A 59 -24.35 28.27 -7.58
CA GLY A 59 -25.37 27.22 -7.61
C GLY A 59 -25.39 26.39 -8.89
N GLY A 60 -24.52 26.67 -9.87
CA GLY A 60 -24.34 25.84 -11.06
C GLY A 60 -23.94 24.40 -10.72
N LYS A 61 -24.51 23.43 -11.44
CA LYS A 61 -24.26 21.99 -11.24
C LYS A 61 -23.48 21.42 -12.41
N PHE A 62 -22.30 20.88 -12.12
CA PHE A 62 -21.39 20.35 -13.12
C PHE A 62 -20.85 19.01 -12.70
N CYS A 63 -20.12 18.37 -13.61
CA CYS A 63 -19.35 17.17 -13.32
C CYS A 63 -17.88 17.41 -13.67
N TYR A 64 -17.00 16.75 -12.92
CA TYR A 64 -15.60 16.65 -13.27
C TYR A 64 -15.41 15.74 -14.49
N ALA A 65 -14.62 16.19 -15.44
CA ALA A 65 -14.25 15.46 -16.64
C ALA A 65 -12.73 15.54 -16.84
N PRO A 66 -12.00 14.41 -16.79
CA PRO A 66 -10.59 14.40 -17.11
C PRO A 66 -10.37 14.70 -18.60
N THR A 67 -9.38 15.54 -18.90
CA THR A 67 -8.97 15.89 -20.26
C THR A 67 -7.45 15.90 -20.36
N PHE A 68 -6.92 15.55 -21.53
CA PHE A 68 -5.49 15.49 -21.78
C PHE A 68 -5.16 16.35 -22.99
N SER A 69 -4.21 17.27 -22.84
CA SER A 69 -3.81 18.18 -23.91
C SER A 69 -2.39 18.68 -23.67
N GLY A 70 -1.56 18.73 -24.72
CA GLY A 70 -0.20 19.26 -24.63
C GLY A 70 0.74 18.49 -23.70
N GLY A 71 0.46 17.21 -23.42
CA GLY A 71 1.21 16.40 -22.45
C GLY A 71 0.81 16.63 -20.99
N GLU A 72 -0.20 17.46 -20.74
CA GLU A 72 -0.74 17.73 -19.39
C GLU A 72 -2.12 17.12 -19.21
N SER A 73 -2.51 16.94 -17.95
CA SER A 73 -3.83 16.47 -17.54
C SER A 73 -4.57 17.54 -16.77
N TYR A 74 -5.84 17.76 -17.10
CA TYR A 74 -6.72 18.70 -16.39
C TYR A 74 -8.02 18.02 -15.98
N ILE A 75 -8.67 18.58 -14.95
CA ILE A 75 -10.05 18.26 -14.61
C ILE A 75 -10.92 19.45 -15.03
N GLN A 76 -11.71 19.26 -16.09
CA GLN A 76 -12.65 20.27 -16.57
C GLN A 76 -13.98 20.19 -15.85
N LEU A 77 -14.65 21.32 -15.70
CA LEU A 77 -16.07 21.40 -15.38
C LEU A 77 -16.89 21.28 -16.66
N ARG A 78 -17.72 20.24 -16.73
CA ARG A 78 -18.59 19.97 -17.88
C ARG A 78 -20.03 19.79 -17.41
N GLN A 79 -21.01 19.98 -18.30
CA GLN A 79 -22.36 19.52 -17.99
C GLN A 79 -22.34 18.00 -17.79
N CYS A 80 -23.03 17.49 -16.79
CA CYS A 80 -22.96 16.07 -16.42
C CYS A 80 -23.46 15.10 -17.51
N TRP A 81 -24.16 15.60 -18.54
CA TRP A 81 -24.63 14.82 -19.69
C TRP A 81 -23.72 14.95 -20.92
N GLU A 82 -22.67 15.77 -20.87
CA GLU A 82 -21.72 15.90 -21.98
C GLU A 82 -20.88 14.64 -22.15
N ARG A 83 -20.52 14.36 -23.41
CA ARG A 83 -19.54 13.32 -23.74
C ARG A 83 -18.19 13.71 -23.13
N GLY A 84 -17.55 12.76 -22.43
CA GLY A 84 -16.29 12.98 -21.72
C GLY A 84 -16.41 12.98 -20.19
N VAL A 85 -17.62 13.10 -19.65
CA VAL A 85 -17.86 12.86 -18.22
C VAL A 85 -17.84 11.34 -17.97
N THR A 86 -16.82 10.86 -17.26
CA THR A 86 -16.65 9.45 -16.91
C THR A 86 -16.89 9.20 -15.42
N ASN A 87 -17.15 7.94 -15.08
CA ASN A 87 -17.29 7.56 -13.68
C ASN A 87 -15.92 7.63 -12.99
N ALA A 88 -15.90 8.27 -11.82
CA ALA A 88 -14.75 8.23 -10.93
C ALA A 88 -14.92 7.13 -9.89
N ARG A 89 -13.80 6.59 -9.45
CA ARG A 89 -13.70 5.67 -8.31
C ARG A 89 -13.04 6.38 -7.14
N TYR A 90 -13.69 6.34 -5.98
CA TYR A 90 -13.05 6.61 -4.71
C TYR A 90 -12.59 5.27 -4.12
N ASP A 91 -11.27 5.06 -4.07
CA ASP A 91 -10.67 3.78 -3.69
C ASP A 91 -10.37 3.68 -2.18
N VAL A 92 -9.90 2.51 -1.74
CA VAL A 92 -9.55 2.23 -0.33
C VAL A 92 -8.33 3.01 0.17
N PHE A 93 -7.59 3.65 -0.74
CA PHE A 93 -6.47 4.52 -0.42
C PHE A 93 -6.88 6.00 -0.42
N GLN A 94 -8.19 6.28 -0.43
CA GLN A 94 -8.76 7.63 -0.42
C GLN A 94 -8.39 8.46 -1.65
N ARG A 95 -8.10 7.81 -2.78
CA ARG A 95 -7.80 8.48 -4.05
C ARG A 95 -9.02 8.51 -4.95
N ILE A 96 -9.12 9.60 -5.71
CA ILE A 96 -10.04 9.69 -6.83
C ILE A 96 -9.29 9.20 -8.07
N SER A 97 -9.89 8.26 -8.79
CA SER A 97 -9.30 7.73 -10.02
C SER A 97 -10.32 7.60 -11.15
N TYR A 98 -9.83 7.75 -12.38
CA TYR A 98 -10.60 7.59 -13.61
C TYR A 98 -10.01 6.45 -14.42
N TYR A 99 -10.88 5.64 -15.03
CA TYR A 99 -10.47 4.58 -15.93
C TYR A 99 -10.43 5.11 -17.37
N ILE A 100 -9.22 5.21 -17.94
CA ILE A 100 -8.94 5.81 -19.25
C ILE A 100 -7.94 4.89 -19.95
N GLU A 101 -8.26 4.47 -21.18
CA GLU A 101 -7.38 3.62 -22.01
C GLU A 101 -6.82 2.41 -21.23
N ASP A 102 -7.73 1.63 -20.66
CA ASP A 102 -7.45 0.44 -19.84
C ASP A 102 -6.59 0.67 -18.58
N THR A 103 -6.40 1.93 -18.18
CA THR A 103 -5.54 2.32 -17.06
C THR A 103 -6.30 3.15 -16.03
N TRP A 104 -6.02 2.92 -14.74
CA TRP A 104 -6.53 3.77 -13.66
C TRP A 104 -5.58 4.95 -13.41
N LEU A 105 -6.02 6.15 -13.76
CA LEU A 105 -5.29 7.39 -13.51
C LEU A 105 -5.83 8.06 -12.24
N CYS A 106 -4.95 8.35 -11.29
CA CYS A 106 -5.30 9.00 -10.03
C CYS A 106 -5.16 10.52 -10.15
N VAL A 107 -6.08 11.26 -9.54
CA VAL A 107 -5.93 12.71 -9.33
C VAL A 107 -4.92 12.94 -8.20
N THR A 108 -3.98 13.86 -8.40
CA THR A 108 -2.90 14.21 -7.45
C THR A 108 -2.99 15.66 -7.01
#